data_AF-A0A6C0JSI1-F1
#
_entry.id   AF-A0A6C0JSI1-F1
#
_cell.length_a   1.000
_cell.length_b   1.000
_cell.length_c   1.000
_cell.angle_alpha   90.00
_cell.angle_beta   90.00
_cell.angle_gamma   90.00
#
_symmetry.space_group_name_H-M   'P 1'
#
loop_
_entity.id
_entity.type
_entity.pdbx_description
1 polymer ?
#
loop_
_entity_poly.entity_id
_entity_poly.type
_entity_poly.pdbx_seq_one_letter_code
_entity_poly.pdbx_strand_id
1 'polypeptide(L)' 'MYAKLLFHALLFFVLVPGVLVSLPPGGSKLVVAGVHAIVFAVVSHLVWHLVFPRR' A
#
# COMPACT_ATOMS: atom_id res chain seq x y z
N MET A 1 11.24 -13.23 8.55
CA MET A 1 10.33 -12.39 9.37
C MET A 1 10.54 -10.90 9.10
N TYR A 2 11.77 -10.39 9.15
CA TYR A 2 12.10 -8.97 8.88
C TYR A 2 11.86 -8.51 7.43
N ALA A 3 12.05 -9.37 6.43
CA ALA A 3 11.76 -9.03 5.02
C ALA A 3 10.29 -8.66 4.78
N LYS A 4 9.35 -9.29 5.51
CA LYS A 4 7.92 -8.96 5.43
C LYS A 4 7.64 -7.56 5.97
N LEU A 5 8.24 -7.23 7.11
CA LEU A 5 8.11 -5.93 7.75
C LEU A 5 8.69 -4.82 6.87
N LEU A 6 9.89 -5.03 6.32
CA LEU A 6 10.52 -4.07 5.39
C LEU A 6 9.69 -3.86 4.12
N PHE A 7 9.15 -4.95 3.55
CA PHE A 7 8.27 -4.86 2.38
C PHE A 7 7.01 -4.02 2.68
N HIS A 8 6.33 -4.29 3.80
CA HIS A 8 5.14 -3.52 4.18
C HIS A 8 5.48 -2.06 4.51
N ALA A 9 6.61 -1.80 5.17
CA ALA A 9 7.06 -0.44 5.48
C ALA A 9 7.35 0.37 4.22
N LEU A 10 8.03 -0.22 3.24
CA LEU A 10 8.32 0.41 1.96
C LEU A 10 7.03 0.67 1.16
N LEU A 11 6.15 -0.33 1.11
CA LEU A 11 4.87 -0.21 0.42
C LEU A 11 3.98 0.87 1.06
N PHE A 12 3.99 0.96 2.39
CA PHE A 12 3.27 1.98 3.13
C PHE A 12 3.82 3.36 2.77
N PHE A 13 5.15 3.55 2.81
CA PHE A 13 5.80 4.82 2.47
C PHE A 13 5.44 5.32 1.07
N VAL A 14 5.43 4.43 0.07
CA VAL A 14 5.07 4.78 -1.31
C VAL A 14 3.59 5.14 -1.46
N LEU A 15 2.72 4.46 -0.70
CA LEU A 15 1.27 4.66 -0.72
C LEU A 15 0.78 5.67 0.33
N VAL A 16 1.67 6.41 1.00
CA VAL A 16 1.23 7.51 1.88
C VAL A 16 0.60 8.59 1.00
N PRO A 17 -0.66 9.00 1.30
CA PRO A 17 -1.33 10.03 0.53
C PRO A 17 -0.54 11.34 0.56
N GLY A 18 -0.18 11.85 -0.62
CA GLY A 18 0.58 13.09 -0.77
C GLY A 18 2.10 12.94 -0.85
N VAL A 19 2.66 11.72 -0.84
CA VAL A 19 4.11 11.51 -1.05
C VAL A 19 4.46 11.29 -2.54
N LEU A 20 3.77 10.36 -3.23
CA LEU A 20 3.96 10.13 -4.67
C LEU A 20 2.68 10.35 -5.49
N VAL A 21 1.51 9.97 -4.97
CA VAL A 21 0.25 10.06 -5.70
C VAL A 21 -0.88 10.42 -4.73
N SER A 22 -1.84 11.21 -5.19
CA SER A 22 -3.09 11.51 -4.47
C SER A 22 -4.26 11.04 -5.32
N LEU A 23 -4.71 9.80 -5.11
CA LEU A 23 -6.00 9.33 -5.62
C LEU A 23 -7.06 9.35 -4.51
N PRO A 24 -8.27 9.89 -4.77
CA PRO A 24 -8.67 10.76 -5.88
C PRO A 24 -8.24 12.22 -5.66
N PRO A 25 -7.75 12.93 -6.68
CA PRO A 25 -7.40 14.35 -6.57
C PRO A 25 -8.66 15.17 -6.28
N GLY A 26 -8.64 15.96 -5.20
CA GLY A 26 -9.80 16.76 -4.75
C GLY A 26 -10.83 16.02 -3.88
N GLY A 27 -10.60 14.73 -3.56
CA GLY A 27 -11.42 14.00 -2.60
C GLY A 27 -11.21 14.46 -1.15
N SER A 28 -12.18 14.19 -0.28
CA SER A 28 -12.01 14.43 1.16
C SER A 28 -10.85 13.61 1.72
N LYS A 29 -10.18 14.11 2.77
CA LYS A 29 -9.02 13.43 3.39
C LYS A 29 -9.35 11.97 3.78
N LEU A 30 -10.59 11.71 4.19
CA LEU A 30 -11.10 10.38 4.51
C LEU A 30 -11.19 9.47 3.28
N VAL A 31 -11.70 9.97 2.15
CA VAL A 31 -11.81 9.20 0.90
C VAL A 31 -10.43 8.87 0.34
N VAL A 32 -9.52 9.84 0.35
CA VAL A 32 -8.12 9.64 -0.09
C VAL A 32 -7.43 8.60 0.78
N ALA A 33 -7.53 8.71 2.11
CA ALA A 33 -6.97 7.71 3.03
C ALA A 33 -7.58 6.32 2.82
N GLY A 34 -8.90 6.24 2.61
CA GLY A 34 -9.61 4.98 2.34
C GLY A 34 -9.14 4.30 1.05
N VAL A 35 -8.98 5.05 -0.04
CA VAL A 35 -8.49 4.52 -1.32
C VAL A 35 -7.05 4.02 -1.17
N HIS A 36 -6.17 4.76 -0.50
CA HIS A 36 -4.80 4.30 -0.27
C HIS A 36 -4.73 3.08 0.64
N ALA A 37 -5.60 2.97 1.65
CA ALA A 37 -5.69 1.78 2.50
C ALA A 37 -6.12 0.53 1.69
N ILE A 38 -7.10 0.68 0.80
CA ILE A 38 -7.55 -0.41 -0.08
C ILE A 38 -6.43 -0.83 -1.05
N VAL A 39 -5.78 0.14 -1.71
CA VAL A 39 -4.67 -0.13 -2.63
C VAL A 39 -3.51 -0.80 -1.90
N PHE A 40 -3.16 -0.34 -0.70
CA PHE A 40 -2.13 -0.98 0.12
C PHE A 40 -2.49 -2.41 0.47
N ALA A 41 -3.74 -2.68 0.89
CA ALA A 41 -4.19 -4.02 1.21
C ALA A 41 -4.12 -4.96 -0.01
N VAL A 42 -4.61 -4.52 -1.16
CA VAL A 42 -4.60 -5.32 -2.40
C VAL A 42 -3.17 -5.58 -2.88
N VAL A 43 -2.35 -4.53 -2.98
CA VAL A 43 -0.97 -4.65 -3.48
C VAL A 43 -0.12 -5.48 -2.51
N SER A 44 -0.22 -5.24 -1.19
CA SER A 44 0.53 -6.03 -0.21
C SER A 44 0.14 -7.50 -0.27
N HIS A 45 -1.15 -7.81 -0.42
CA HIS A 45 -1.62 -9.19 -0.52
C HIS A 45 -1.12 -9.88 -1.79
N LEU A 46 -1.33 -9.27 -2.96
CA LEU A 46 -0.96 -9.85 -4.25
C LEU A 46 0.55 -9.97 -4.41
N VAL A 47 1.30 -8.89 -4.16
CA VAL A 47 2.76 -8.89 -4.33
C VAL A 47 3.42 -9.84 -3.34
N TRP A 48 2.94 -9.92 -2.10
CA TRP A 48 3.45 -10.91 -1.15
C TRP A 48 3.21 -12.34 -1.64
N HIS A 49 2.03 -12.65 -2.18
CA HIS A 49 1.71 -13.98 -2.70
C HIS A 49 2.50 -14.34 -3.97
N LEU A 50 2.76 -13.36 -4.84
CA LEU A 50 3.48 -13.56 -6.11
C LEU A 50 5.00 -13.66 -5.90
N VAL A 51 5.57 -12.81 -5.04
CA VAL A 51 7.02 -12.74 -4.81
C VAL A 51 7.47 -13.75 -3.76
N PHE A 52 6.63 -14.04 -2.76
CA PHE A 52 6.90 -15.04 -1.73
C PHE A 52 5.87 -16.17 -1.80
N PRO A 53 5.89 -17.00 -2.86
CA PRO A 53 5.05 -18.18 -2.91
C PRO A 53 5.41 -19.07 -1.73
N ARG A 54 4.42 -19.36 -0.89
CA ARG A 54 4.55 -20.34 0.20
C ARG A 54 4.90 -21.70 -0.42
N ARG A 55 6.19 -22.05 -0.42
CA ARG A 55 6.64 -23.43 -0.52
C ARG A 55 6.45 -24.13 0.82
#